data_AF-A0A080LZ16-F1
#
_entry.id   AF-A0A080LZ16-F1
#
_cell.length_a   1.000
_cell.length_b   1.000
_cell.length_c   1.000
_cell.angle_alpha   90.00
_cell.angle_beta   90.00
_cell.angle_gamma   90.00
#
_symmetry.space_group_name_H-M   'P 1'
#
loop_
_entity.id
_entity.type
_entity.pdbx_description
1 polymer ?
#
loop_
_entity_poly.entity_id
_entity_poly.type
_entity_poly.pdbx_seq_one_letter_code
_entity_poly.pdbx_strand_id
1 'polypeptide(L)'
;MRNEGSLEALGAGTLSLTNLLNAGLLKADPGGQVIISGPFTQTPAGVVQIGITGTSTSDFGRISVSGLASLDGVIRPMLFGGFLPALGQTFRVMTFGSRTGSFASVEDGNPGDGVSYSAIYNPTNLSLLAIAE
;
A
#
# COMPACT_ATOMS: atom_id res chain seq x y z
N MET A 1 12.96 -2.70 -13.40
CA MET A 1 12.06 -1.71 -14.04
C MET A 1 12.03 -0.45 -13.21
N ARG A 2 11.83 0.72 -13.83
CA ARG A 2 11.69 2.01 -13.14
C ARG A 2 10.32 2.59 -13.49
N ASN A 3 9.54 2.91 -12.46
CA ASN A 3 8.27 3.61 -12.62
C ASN A 3 8.45 5.08 -12.25
N GLU A 4 8.11 5.98 -13.17
CA GLU A 4 8.03 7.43 -12.96
C GLU A 4 6.63 7.98 -13.29
N GLY A 5 5.72 7.09 -13.73
CA GLY A 5 4.33 7.39 -14.07
C GLY A 5 3.38 6.66 -13.12
N SER A 6 2.39 5.98 -13.68
CA SER A 6 1.44 5.16 -12.91
C SER A 6 1.52 3.69 -13.30
N LEU A 7 1.56 2.82 -12.30
CA LEU A 7 1.35 1.38 -12.42
C LEU A 7 0.20 0.98 -11.51
N GLU A 8 -0.76 0.22 -12.02
CA GLU A 8 -2.01 -0.04 -11.32
C GLU A 8 -2.47 -1.49 -11.48
N ALA A 9 -2.79 -2.15 -10.36
CA ALA A 9 -3.61 -3.35 -10.34
C ALA A 9 -5.08 -2.93 -10.31
N LEU A 10 -5.75 -3.01 -11.46
CA LEU A 10 -7.13 -2.55 -11.65
C LEU A 10 -8.15 -3.53 -11.07
N GLY A 11 -9.12 -3.02 -10.30
CA GLY A 11 -10.14 -3.82 -9.62
C GLY A 11 -9.52 -4.99 -8.84
N ALA A 12 -10.10 -6.19 -8.94
CA ALA A 12 -9.56 -7.42 -8.36
C ALA A 12 -8.45 -8.11 -9.20
N GLY A 13 -7.85 -7.37 -10.15
CA GLY A 13 -6.83 -7.88 -11.05
C GLY A 13 -5.46 -8.09 -10.38
N THR A 14 -4.55 -8.75 -11.11
CA THR A 14 -3.17 -8.93 -10.67
C THR A 14 -2.20 -8.21 -11.60
N LEU A 15 -1.32 -7.38 -11.04
CA LEU A 15 -0.19 -6.77 -11.72
C LEU A 15 1.11 -7.48 -11.29
N SER A 16 1.74 -8.20 -12.21
CA SER A 16 2.99 -8.91 -11.97
C SER A 16 4.19 -8.15 -12.51
N LEU A 17 5.16 -7.88 -11.65
CA LEU A 17 6.37 -7.10 -11.92
C LEU A 17 7.61 -7.86 -11.43
N THR A 18 8.76 -7.49 -11.96
CA THR A 18 10.08 -8.01 -11.53
C THR A 18 11.01 -6.83 -11.26
N ASN A 19 11.67 -6.83 -10.09
CA ASN A 19 12.64 -5.81 -9.65
C ASN A 19 12.16 -4.36 -9.91
N LEU A 20 11.35 -3.80 -9.00
CA LEU A 20 10.75 -2.49 -9.20
C LEU A 20 11.47 -1.40 -8.42
N LEU A 21 11.85 -0.31 -9.11
CA LEU A 21 12.13 0.98 -8.50
C LEU A 21 10.94 1.90 -8.78
N ASN A 22 10.29 2.41 -7.74
CA ASN A 22 9.12 3.28 -7.85
C ASN A 22 9.44 4.72 -7.44
N ALA A 23 9.32 5.64 -8.39
CA ALA A 23 9.41 7.09 -8.23
C ALA A 23 8.16 7.81 -8.74
N GLY A 24 7.10 7.05 -9.08
CA GLY A 24 5.77 7.55 -9.42
C GLY A 24 4.70 6.91 -8.54
N LEU A 25 3.52 6.70 -9.11
CA LEU A 25 2.39 6.06 -8.45
C LEU A 25 2.40 4.54 -8.69
N LEU A 26 2.36 3.77 -7.62
CA LEU A 26 2.02 2.35 -7.63
C LEU A 26 0.70 2.16 -6.88
N LYS A 27 -0.34 1.74 -7.58
CA LYS A 27 -1.70 1.62 -7.03
C LYS A 27 -2.18 0.18 -7.03
N ALA A 28 -2.79 -0.23 -5.93
CA ALA A 28 -3.59 -1.45 -5.85
C ALA A 28 -5.02 -1.06 -5.50
N ASP A 29 -5.96 -1.28 -6.44
CA ASP A 29 -7.39 -1.08 -6.20
C ASP A 29 -7.92 -2.04 -5.13
N PRO A 30 -9.15 -1.81 -4.61
CA PRO A 30 -9.82 -2.79 -3.76
C PRO A 30 -9.83 -4.17 -4.42
N GLY A 31 -9.27 -5.16 -3.71
CA GLY A 31 -9.09 -6.53 -4.19
C GLY A 31 -7.90 -6.76 -5.12
N GLY A 32 -7.31 -5.69 -5.66
CA GLY A 32 -6.19 -5.73 -6.59
C GLY A 32 -4.90 -6.22 -5.93
N GLN A 33 -4.12 -6.98 -6.67
CA GLN A 33 -2.85 -7.54 -6.19
C GLN A 33 -1.69 -7.08 -7.06
N VAL A 34 -0.69 -6.44 -6.45
CA VAL A 34 0.61 -6.21 -7.07
C VAL A 34 1.58 -7.28 -6.58
N ILE A 35 2.17 -8.03 -7.49
CA ILE A 35 3.19 -9.04 -7.18
C ILE A 35 4.52 -8.55 -7.76
N ILE A 36 5.51 -8.36 -6.90
CA ILE A 36 6.86 -7.94 -7.27
C ILE A 36 7.81 -9.10 -6.96
N SER A 37 8.29 -9.76 -8.00
CA SER A 37 9.33 -10.78 -7.90
C SER A 37 10.70 -10.11 -7.80
N GLY A 38 11.38 -10.24 -6.65
CA GLY A 38 12.66 -9.62 -6.36
C GLY A 38 12.55 -8.34 -5.52
N PRO A 39 13.62 -7.51 -5.46
CA PRO A 39 13.61 -6.27 -4.68
C PRO A 39 12.58 -5.24 -5.15
N PHE A 40 12.07 -4.49 -4.19
CA PHE A 40 11.24 -3.29 -4.38
C PHE A 40 11.92 -2.09 -3.72
N THR A 41 12.20 -1.05 -4.49
CA THR A 41 12.72 0.22 -3.99
C THR A 41 11.67 1.29 -4.18
N GLN A 42 11.05 1.72 -3.09
CA GLN A 42 10.25 2.93 -3.06
C GLN A 42 11.17 4.12 -2.82
N THR A 43 11.09 5.13 -3.68
CA THR A 43 11.90 6.36 -3.54
C THR A 43 11.14 7.43 -2.77
N PRO A 44 11.81 8.49 -2.27
CA PRO A 44 11.14 9.62 -1.62
C PRO A 44 10.04 10.29 -2.45
N ALA A 45 10.15 10.25 -3.78
CA ALA A 45 9.17 10.82 -4.70
C ALA A 45 8.00 9.85 -5.01
N GLY A 46 8.13 8.58 -4.64
CA GLY A 46 7.14 7.56 -4.94
C GLY A 46 5.94 7.59 -4.00
N VAL A 47 4.79 7.20 -4.54
CA VAL A 47 3.54 7.00 -3.79
C VAL A 47 3.07 5.56 -3.98
N VAL A 48 2.77 4.86 -2.88
CA VAL A 48 2.01 3.61 -2.90
C VAL A 48 0.59 3.90 -2.45
N GLN A 49 -0.39 3.66 -3.31
CA GLN A 49 -1.80 3.86 -2.97
C GLN A 49 -2.52 2.52 -2.80
N ILE A 50 -3.27 2.38 -1.71
CA ILE A 50 -4.06 1.18 -1.41
C ILE A 50 -5.54 1.55 -1.33
N GLY A 51 -6.34 0.99 -2.23
CA GLY A 51 -7.79 1.13 -2.17
C GLY A 51 -8.41 0.20 -1.14
N ILE A 52 -9.44 0.67 -0.42
CA ILE A 52 -10.15 -0.07 0.62
C ILE A 52 -11.65 0.16 0.48
N THR A 53 -12.43 -0.93 0.43
CA THR A 53 -13.91 -0.94 0.42
C THR A 53 -14.50 -1.79 1.55
N GLY A 54 -13.66 -2.46 2.34
CA GLY A 54 -14.09 -3.40 3.38
C GLY A 54 -12.90 -4.02 4.10
N THR A 55 -13.18 -5.00 4.96
CA THR A 55 -12.18 -5.60 5.86
C THR A 55 -11.69 -6.98 5.41
N SER A 56 -12.37 -7.63 4.47
CA SER A 56 -11.88 -8.89 3.89
C SER A 56 -10.68 -8.60 3.01
N THR A 57 -9.80 -9.58 2.83
CA THR A 57 -8.63 -9.38 1.96
C THR A 57 -9.03 -8.95 0.56
N SER A 58 -10.09 -9.52 -0.01
CA SER A 58 -10.67 -9.12 -1.31
C SER A 58 -11.16 -7.68 -1.39
N ASP A 59 -11.29 -6.99 -0.27
CA ASP A 59 -11.90 -5.67 -0.20
C ASP A 59 -10.84 -4.56 -0.09
N PHE A 60 -9.55 -4.91 -0.12
CA PHE A 60 -8.48 -3.94 -0.16
C PHE A 60 -7.31 -4.39 -1.05
N GLY A 61 -6.60 -3.41 -1.58
CA GLY A 61 -5.42 -3.62 -2.41
C GLY A 61 -4.27 -4.22 -1.61
N ARG A 62 -3.50 -5.12 -2.23
CA ARG A 62 -2.37 -5.80 -1.59
C ARG A 62 -1.14 -5.80 -2.47
N ILE A 63 0.03 -5.66 -1.83
CA ILE A 63 1.33 -5.73 -2.48
C ILE A 63 2.15 -6.88 -1.87
N SER A 64 2.69 -7.74 -2.72
CA SER A 64 3.54 -8.85 -2.33
C SER A 64 4.89 -8.72 -2.99
N VAL A 65 5.93 -8.52 -2.19
CA VAL A 65 7.32 -8.43 -2.63
C VAL A 65 8.05 -9.69 -2.20
N SER A 66 8.70 -10.42 -3.09
CA SER A 66 9.45 -11.62 -2.67
C SER A 66 10.84 -11.31 -2.12
N GLY A 67 11.40 -10.14 -2.45
CA GLY A 67 12.73 -9.71 -2.02
C GLY A 67 12.74 -8.65 -0.89
N LEU A 68 13.82 -7.88 -0.85
CA LEU A 68 13.99 -6.72 0.03
C LEU A 68 13.08 -5.57 -0.43
N ALA A 69 12.27 -5.05 0.48
CA ALA A 69 11.57 -3.78 0.32
C ALA A 69 12.37 -2.64 0.98
N SER A 70 12.96 -1.76 0.19
CA SER A 70 13.46 -0.45 0.63
C SER A 70 12.32 0.54 0.59
N LEU A 71 11.85 1.00 1.75
CA LEU A 71 10.69 1.88 1.86
C LEU A 71 11.11 3.31 2.22
N ASP A 72 10.50 4.27 1.52
CA ASP A 72 10.60 5.72 1.69
C ASP A 72 9.32 6.36 1.10
N GLY A 73 9.25 7.69 1.01
CA GLY A 73 8.15 8.39 0.34
C GLY A 73 6.81 8.17 1.04
N VAL A 74 5.74 8.04 0.25
CA VAL A 74 4.36 8.06 0.77
C VAL A 74 3.67 6.71 0.62
N ILE A 75 2.93 6.31 1.65
CA ILE A 75 1.82 5.35 1.53
C ILE A 75 0.49 6.07 1.74
N ARG A 76 -0.47 5.83 0.84
CA ARG A 76 -1.77 6.50 0.80
C ARG A 76 -2.92 5.49 0.81
N PRO A 77 -3.56 5.23 1.95
CA PRO A 77 -4.83 4.51 2.00
C PRO A 77 -5.92 5.38 1.37
N MET A 78 -6.81 4.79 0.58
CA MET A 78 -7.95 5.51 -0.03
C MET A 78 -9.21 4.67 0.09
N LEU A 79 -10.22 5.22 0.74
CA LEU A 79 -11.53 4.62 0.96
C LEU A 79 -12.43 4.83 -0.26
N PHE A 80 -13.19 3.79 -0.60
CA PHE A 80 -14.15 3.79 -1.71
C PHE A 80 -15.51 3.26 -1.24
N GLY A 81 -16.56 3.57 -2.00
CA GLY A 81 -17.90 3.00 -1.79
C GLY A 81 -18.59 3.41 -0.48
N GLY A 82 -18.14 4.50 0.16
CA GLY A 82 -18.67 4.97 1.45
C GLY A 82 -18.27 4.10 2.64
N PHE A 83 -17.30 3.21 2.47
CA PHE A 83 -16.76 2.43 3.59
C PHE A 83 -16.01 3.34 4.55
N LEU A 84 -16.32 3.22 5.85
CA LEU A 84 -15.60 3.88 6.93
C LEU A 84 -15.12 2.79 7.91
N PRO A 85 -13.81 2.59 8.08
CA PRO A 85 -13.31 1.55 8.96
C PRO A 85 -13.54 1.92 10.42
N ALA A 86 -13.80 0.91 11.26
CA ALA A 86 -13.79 1.12 12.70
C ALA A 86 -12.39 1.47 13.19
N LEU A 87 -12.28 2.36 14.16
CA LEU A 87 -11.01 2.66 14.82
C LEU A 87 -10.44 1.38 15.44
N GLY A 88 -9.13 1.17 15.28
CA GLY A 88 -8.47 -0.08 15.67
C GLY A 88 -8.47 -1.15 14.59
N GLN A 89 -9.22 -0.98 13.49
CA GLN A 89 -9.20 -1.92 12.37
C GLN A 89 -7.82 -1.91 11.69
N THR A 90 -7.31 -3.10 11.38
CA THR A 90 -6.03 -3.27 10.70
C THR A 90 -6.18 -3.88 9.32
N PHE A 91 -5.38 -3.40 8.36
CA PHE A 91 -5.31 -3.89 6.99
C PHE A 91 -3.88 -4.30 6.67
N ARG A 92 -3.62 -5.58 6.44
CA ARG A 92 -2.28 -6.06 6.04
C ARG A 92 -2.08 -5.88 4.54
N VAL A 93 -1.63 -4.69 4.16
CA VAL A 93 -1.57 -4.24 2.77
C VAL A 93 -0.30 -4.62 2.03
N MET A 94 0.78 -4.94 2.75
CA MET A 94 2.04 -5.32 2.12
C MET A 94 2.73 -6.48 2.83
N THR A 95 3.35 -7.35 2.03
CA THR A 95 4.23 -8.45 2.46
C THR A 95 5.56 -8.36 1.74
N PHE A 96 6.65 -8.69 2.42
CA PHE A 96 8.01 -8.65 1.88
C PHE A 96 8.90 -9.73 2.48
N GLY A 97 9.94 -10.17 1.76
CA GLY A 97 10.92 -11.11 2.29
C GLY A 97 11.77 -10.50 3.40
N SER A 98 12.09 -9.21 3.28
CA SER A 98 12.71 -8.38 4.32
C SER A 98 12.43 -6.90 4.04
N ARG A 99 12.67 -6.03 5.02
CA ARG A 99 12.49 -4.57 4.88
C ARG A 99 13.69 -3.79 5.39
N THR A 100 13.98 -2.70 4.71
CA THR A 100 14.77 -1.58 5.24
C THR A 100 14.02 -0.26 5.04
N GLY A 101 14.23 0.71 5.92
CA GLY A 101 13.51 1.98 5.90
C GLY A 101 12.01 1.84 6.17
N SER A 102 11.29 2.95 6.12
CA SER A 102 9.84 3.05 6.28
C SER A 102 9.32 4.13 5.33
N PHE A 103 8.05 4.06 4.94
CA PHE A 103 7.41 5.22 4.32
C PHE A 103 7.61 6.44 5.23
N ALA A 104 8.03 7.56 4.64
CA ALA A 104 8.30 8.80 5.33
C ALA A 104 7.01 9.45 5.86
N SER A 105 5.88 9.24 5.16
CA SER A 105 4.56 9.67 5.59
C SER A 105 3.47 8.66 5.24
N VAL A 106 2.40 8.69 6.02
CA VAL A 106 1.10 8.11 5.69
C VAL A 106 0.17 9.27 5.37
N GLU A 107 -0.30 9.35 4.14
CA GLU A 107 -1.25 10.38 3.71
C GLU A 107 -2.64 9.77 3.64
N ASP A 108 -3.59 10.34 4.35
CA ASP A 108 -4.98 9.92 4.21
C ASP A 108 -5.56 10.40 2.88
N GLY A 109 -6.11 9.46 2.09
CA GLY A 109 -6.76 9.74 0.82
C GLY A 109 -8.16 10.33 0.96
N ASN A 110 -8.75 10.33 2.16
CA ASN A 110 -10.13 10.75 2.42
C ASN A 110 -10.25 11.67 3.66
N PRO A 111 -9.47 12.77 3.74
CA PRO A 111 -9.42 13.62 4.93
C PRO A 111 -10.78 14.22 5.29
N GLY A 112 -11.04 14.37 6.60
CA GLY A 112 -12.26 14.94 7.14
C GLY A 112 -13.40 13.95 7.35
N ASP A 113 -13.17 12.65 7.16
CA ASP A 113 -14.12 11.59 7.48
C ASP A 113 -14.00 11.08 8.94
N GLY A 114 -13.04 11.60 9.70
CA GLY A 114 -12.78 11.27 11.10
C GLY A 114 -11.87 10.05 11.30
N VAL A 115 -11.32 9.49 10.22
CA VAL A 115 -10.35 8.39 10.24
C VAL A 115 -9.02 8.85 9.64
N SER A 116 -7.93 8.53 10.32
CA SER A 116 -6.58 8.59 9.77
C SER A 116 -5.90 7.22 9.88
N TYR A 117 -4.64 7.12 9.48
CA TYR A 117 -3.92 5.85 9.44
C TYR A 117 -2.50 5.93 10.01
N SER A 118 -2.15 4.90 10.78
CA SER A 118 -0.77 4.65 11.20
C SER A 118 -0.22 3.39 10.53
N ALA A 119 1.05 3.43 10.14
CA ALA A 119 1.76 2.29 9.56
C ALA A 119 2.42 1.43 10.65
N ILE A 120 2.00 0.17 10.76
CA ILE A 120 2.59 -0.83 11.67
C ILE A 120 3.52 -1.75 10.87
N TYR A 121 4.82 -1.64 11.12
CA TYR A 121 5.84 -2.42 10.44
C TYR A 121 6.25 -3.66 11.24
N ASN A 122 6.23 -4.81 10.58
CA ASN A 122 6.80 -6.06 11.05
C ASN A 122 8.01 -6.47 10.18
N PRO A 123 8.78 -7.50 10.57
CA PRO A 123 9.94 -7.94 9.78
C PRO A 123 9.60 -8.37 8.34
N THR A 124 8.38 -8.86 8.10
CA THR A 124 7.95 -9.43 6.80
C THR A 124 6.64 -8.87 6.24
N ASN A 125 6.04 -7.88 6.92
CA ASN A 125 4.80 -7.26 6.46
C ASN A 125 4.61 -5.85 7.02
N LEU A 126 3.68 -5.13 6.40
CA LEU A 126 3.18 -3.83 6.84
C LEU A 126 1.66 -3.89 6.89
N SER A 127 1.12 -3.40 8.00
CA SER A 127 -0.31 -3.18 8.18
C SER A 127 -0.61 -1.70 8.39
N LEU A 128 -1.76 -1.24 7.90
CA LEU A 128 -2.32 0.06 8.21
C LEU A 128 -3.34 -0.10 9.34
N LEU A 129 -3.21 0.71 10.39
CA LEU A 129 -4.14 0.79 11.51
C LEU A 129 -5.01 2.03 11.34
N ALA A 130 -6.32 1.87 11.28
CA ALA A 130 -7.27 2.97 11.35
C ALA A 130 -7.25 3.59 12.76
N ILE A 131 -7.01 4.90 12.82
CA ILE A 131 -6.96 5.71 14.04
C ILE A 131 -7.89 6.91 13.88
N ALA A 132 -8.19 7.61 14.98
CA ALA A 132 -8.92 8.88 14.88
C ALA A 132 -8.02 9.92 14.18
N GLU A 133 -8.64 10.75 13.34
CA GLU A 133 -8.02 11.94 12.75
C GLU A 133 -7.66 13.00 13.81
#